data_AF-A0A3A6N6F4-F1
#
_entry.id   AF-A0A3A6N6F4-F1
#
_cell.length_a   1.000
_cell.length_b   1.000
_cell.length_c   1.000
_cell.angle_alpha   90.00
_cell.angle_beta   90.00
_cell.angle_gamma   90.00
#
_symmetry.space_group_name_H-M   'P 1'
#
loop_
_entity.id
_entity.type
_entity.pdbx_description
1 polymer ?
#
loop_
_entity_poly.entity_id
_entity_poly.type
_entity_poly.pdbx_seq_one_letter_code
_entity_poly.pdbx_strand_id
1 'polypeptide(L)'
;MQVFSPSRLEKFDTCPAAGYRKYVLELPEPSTAAATIGKAAHAVIARAALEVRKDFEFFESLCHAVGAATEVDPGELLRLTYRPEVLSFFASGSWIEEHFQVPLDPGNPFSPELQGYIDLWAPNGSEVFLVDWKSGYKEHSPTDKYQLGLYAWKLHQETGLPVKGHLVFLRSGNVFDHVYTPGNGIEEAHAWALEVAGGVRERLYKVQQGGDPQGLFPARPGPHCGYCGWADHCTGEEITVPGQVTAPEEAETVARDILRLEGALDILKERLRAYVENNGPVVVDDKEFKLAPSKYWKWPQGALAQAVARMEQEGIDPLTVLSLTSTGLKKLRWDEEKCRELGATLAETLQFKYVSAKGR
;
A
#
# COMPACT_ATOMS: atom_id res chain seq x y z
N MET A 1 7.74 -3.54 25.92
CA MET A 1 6.76 -2.84 25.07
C MET A 1 5.37 -3.16 25.60
N GLN A 2 4.58 -2.13 25.87
CA GLN A 2 3.26 -2.28 26.50
C GLN A 2 2.12 -1.89 25.55
N VAL A 3 2.33 -0.85 24.73
CA VAL A 3 1.33 -0.31 23.83
C VAL A 3 1.58 -0.78 22.39
N PHE A 4 0.53 -1.13 21.67
CA PHE A 4 0.54 -1.59 20.28
C PHE A 4 -0.49 -0.83 19.45
N SER A 5 -0.18 -0.52 18.20
CA SER A 5 -1.15 -0.03 17.21
C SER A 5 -1.42 -1.12 16.17
N PRO A 6 -2.54 -1.06 15.41
CA PRO A 6 -2.80 -2.03 14.33
C PRO A 6 -1.62 -2.15 13.35
N SER A 7 -1.05 -1.02 12.93
CA SER A 7 0.13 -0.98 12.06
C SER A 7 1.39 -1.57 12.69
N ARG A 8 1.55 -1.46 14.01
CA ARG A 8 2.67 -2.07 14.75
C ARG A 8 2.51 -3.58 14.82
N LEU A 9 1.31 -4.07 15.15
CA LEU A 9 0.98 -5.49 15.17
C LEU A 9 1.19 -6.12 13.79
N GLU A 10 0.65 -5.51 12.74
CA GLU A 10 0.80 -5.96 11.35
C GLU A 10 2.27 -6.05 10.95
N LYS A 11 3.11 -5.08 11.35
CA LYS A 11 4.54 -5.10 11.03
C LYS A 11 5.28 -6.25 11.72
N PHE A 12 4.99 -6.51 13.01
CA PHE A 12 5.59 -7.65 13.73
C PHE A 12 5.14 -8.99 13.18
N ASP A 13 3.86 -9.11 12.82
CA ASP A 13 3.29 -10.34 12.27
C ASP A 13 3.88 -10.65 10.88
N THR A 14 3.92 -9.63 10.02
CA THR A 14 4.48 -9.72 8.67
C THR A 14 5.98 -10.04 8.69
N CYS A 15 6.77 -9.30 9.47
CA CYS A 15 8.21 -9.49 9.59
C CYS A 15 8.72 -9.04 10.97
N PRO A 16 8.97 -9.98 11.90
CA PRO A 16 9.45 -9.67 13.25
C PRO A 16 10.70 -8.79 13.27
N ALA A 17 11.66 -9.04 12.38
CA ALA A 17 12.87 -8.21 12.28
C ALA A 17 12.56 -6.75 11.90
N ALA A 18 11.63 -6.51 10.97
CA ALA A 18 11.24 -5.16 10.58
C ALA A 18 10.47 -4.45 11.71
N GLY A 19 9.61 -5.18 12.42
CA GLY A 19 8.93 -4.68 13.62
C GLY A 19 9.92 -4.31 14.73
N TYR A 20 10.90 -5.17 14.99
CA TYR A 20 11.94 -4.96 16.00
C TYR A 20 12.81 -3.73 15.68
N ARG A 21 13.32 -3.63 14.44
CA ARG A 21 14.10 -2.47 13.97
C ARG A 21 13.33 -1.16 14.11
N LYS A 22 12.05 -1.14 13.71
CA LYS A 22 11.24 0.09 13.74
C LYS A 22 10.83 0.52 15.15
N TYR A 23 10.31 -0.41 15.94
CA TYR A 23 9.55 -0.08 17.14
C TYR A 23 10.28 -0.42 18.44
N VAL A 24 11.38 -1.16 18.38
CA VAL A 24 12.19 -1.51 19.55
C VAL A 24 13.54 -0.80 19.50
N LEU A 25 14.22 -0.86 18.34
CA LEU A 25 15.46 -0.13 18.12
C LEU A 25 15.23 1.31 17.66
N GLU A 26 13.99 1.68 17.32
CA GLU A 26 13.60 3.02 16.85
C GLU A 26 14.44 3.53 15.67
N LEU A 27 14.87 2.61 14.80
CA LEU A 27 15.66 2.97 13.63
C LEU A 27 14.81 3.80 12.65
N PRO A 28 15.40 4.85 12.04
CA PRO A 28 14.69 5.66 11.07
C PRO A 28 14.31 4.81 9.85
N GLU A 29 13.04 4.87 9.46
CA GLU A 29 12.54 4.34 8.20
C GLU A 29 12.34 5.53 7.26
N PRO A 30 12.93 5.53 6.04
CA PRO A 30 12.72 6.62 5.09
C PRO A 30 11.22 6.83 4.86
N SER A 31 10.73 8.05 5.10
CA SER A 31 9.36 8.39 4.74
C SER A 31 9.26 8.40 3.21
N THR A 32 8.33 7.63 2.66
CA THR A 32 8.08 7.65 1.22
C THR A 32 7.17 8.83 0.87
N ALA A 33 7.26 9.34 -0.36
CA ALA A 33 6.34 10.37 -0.85
C ALA A 33 4.86 9.95 -0.67
N ALA A 34 4.56 8.65 -0.85
CA ALA A 34 3.22 8.10 -0.64
C ALA A 34 2.73 8.23 0.82
N ALA A 35 3.61 8.05 1.81
CA ALA A 35 3.26 8.23 3.22
C ALA A 35 2.98 9.71 3.56
N THR A 36 3.76 10.63 2.99
CA THR A 36 3.54 12.08 3.14
C THR A 36 2.20 12.51 2.54
N ILE A 37 1.90 12.06 1.31
CA ILE A 37 0.60 12.31 0.64
C ILE A 37 -0.56 11.78 1.48
N GLY A 38 -0.43 10.57 2.05
CA GLY A 38 -1.46 10.00 2.93
C GLY A 38 -1.75 10.87 4.14
N LYS A 39 -0.73 11.28 4.89
CA LYS A 39 -0.91 12.15 6.08
C LYS A 39 -1.55 13.49 5.71
N ALA A 40 -1.11 14.10 4.62
CA ALA A 40 -1.67 15.35 4.13
C ALA A 40 -3.15 15.20 3.74
N ALA A 41 -3.50 14.10 3.05
CA ALA A 41 -4.88 13.81 2.68
C ALA A 41 -5.79 13.61 3.91
N HIS A 42 -5.35 12.85 4.92
CA HIS A 42 -6.10 12.69 6.17
C HIS A 42 -6.30 14.05 6.87
N ALA A 43 -5.27 14.89 6.96
CA ALA A 43 -5.39 16.21 7.59
C ALA A 43 -6.43 17.11 6.89
N VAL A 44 -6.48 17.08 5.55
CA VAL A 44 -7.50 17.81 4.77
C VAL A 44 -8.90 17.26 5.07
N ILE A 45 -9.08 15.94 4.97
CA ILE A 45 -10.38 15.28 5.18
C ILE A 45 -10.88 15.51 6.61
N ALA A 46 -10.04 15.29 7.60
CA ALA A 46 -10.37 15.48 9.01
C ALA A 46 -10.85 16.91 9.29
N ARG A 47 -10.14 17.91 8.77
CA ARG A 47 -10.53 19.31 8.97
C ARG A 47 -11.84 19.66 8.27
N ALA A 48 -12.07 19.16 7.05
CA ALA A 48 -13.31 19.38 6.33
C ALA A 48 -14.51 18.66 6.98
N ALA A 49 -14.30 17.43 7.46
CA ALA A 49 -15.31 16.65 8.18
C ALA A 49 -15.71 17.31 9.51
N LEU A 50 -14.74 17.84 10.26
CA LEU A 50 -14.97 18.54 11.52
C LEU A 50 -15.86 19.78 11.34
N GLU A 51 -15.64 20.52 10.25
CA GLU A 51 -16.45 21.71 9.92
C GLU A 51 -17.73 21.36 9.13
N VAL A 52 -17.92 20.08 8.79
CA VAL A 52 -19.01 19.58 7.92
C VAL A 52 -19.08 20.36 6.59
N ARG A 53 -17.92 20.77 6.07
CA ARG A 53 -17.79 21.57 4.85
C ARG A 53 -17.63 20.65 3.65
N LYS A 54 -18.44 20.89 2.60
CA LYS A 54 -18.46 20.11 1.36
C LYS A 54 -18.28 20.97 0.11
N ASP A 55 -18.00 22.26 0.27
CA ASP A 55 -17.79 23.18 -0.83
C ASP A 55 -16.37 23.10 -1.38
N PHE A 56 -16.26 23.26 -2.70
CA PHE A 56 -15.02 23.12 -3.44
C PHE A 56 -13.98 24.16 -3.02
N GLU A 57 -14.40 25.42 -2.83
CA GLU A 57 -13.52 26.54 -2.51
C GLU A 57 -12.79 26.34 -1.16
N PHE A 58 -13.48 25.75 -0.18
CA PHE A 58 -12.86 25.37 1.09
C PHE A 58 -11.80 24.29 0.91
N PHE A 59 -12.10 23.23 0.17
CA PHE A 59 -11.15 22.16 -0.11
C PHE A 59 -9.94 22.65 -0.89
N GLU A 60 -10.14 23.48 -1.92
CA GLU A 60 -9.06 24.07 -2.70
C GLU A 60 -8.12 24.88 -1.80
N SER A 61 -8.67 25.78 -0.98
CA SER A 61 -7.91 26.59 -0.04
C SER A 61 -7.15 25.75 0.98
N LEU A 62 -7.79 24.72 1.54
CA LEU A 62 -7.19 23.83 2.53
C LEU A 62 -6.09 22.95 1.92
N CYS A 63 -6.30 22.42 0.71
CA CYS A 63 -5.29 21.65 -0.03
C CYS A 63 -4.07 22.51 -0.35
N HIS A 64 -4.25 23.79 -0.68
CA HIS A 64 -3.13 24.73 -0.86
C HIS A 64 -2.33 24.92 0.42
N ALA A 65 -3.01 25.14 1.56
CA ALA A 65 -2.34 25.35 2.84
C ALA A 65 -1.61 24.08 3.31
N VAL A 66 -2.27 22.92 3.27
CA VAL A 66 -1.68 21.64 3.68
C VAL A 66 -0.58 21.23 2.72
N GLY A 67 -0.79 21.36 1.41
CA GLY A 67 0.20 21.06 0.39
C GLY A 67 1.48 21.87 0.55
N ALA A 68 1.37 23.18 0.83
CA ALA A 68 2.51 24.03 1.13
C ALA A 68 3.28 23.59 2.39
N ALA A 69 2.57 23.18 3.45
CA ALA A 69 3.19 22.76 4.71
C ALA A 69 3.85 21.36 4.64
N THR A 70 3.43 20.53 3.68
CA THR A 70 3.85 19.13 3.55
C THR A 70 4.65 18.84 2.29
N GLU A 71 4.89 19.88 1.47
CA GLU A 71 5.54 19.77 0.15
C GLU A 71 4.82 18.79 -0.80
N VAL A 72 3.49 18.69 -0.68
CA VAL A 72 2.64 17.87 -1.55
C VAL A 72 1.89 18.76 -2.54
N ASP A 73 1.79 18.33 -3.79
CA ASP A 73 1.03 19.04 -4.83
C ASP A 73 -0.45 19.22 -4.39
N PRO A 74 -0.94 20.48 -4.27
CA PRO A 74 -2.32 20.75 -3.89
C PRO A 74 -3.35 20.13 -4.85
N GLY A 75 -3.02 20.04 -6.15
CA GLY A 75 -3.87 19.41 -7.15
C GLY A 75 -4.00 17.89 -6.97
N GLU A 76 -2.95 17.21 -6.52
CA GLU A 76 -3.02 15.82 -6.09
C GLU A 76 -3.90 15.68 -4.85
N LEU A 77 -3.71 16.49 -3.81
CA LEU A 77 -4.54 16.43 -2.60
C LEU A 77 -6.01 16.62 -2.95
N LEU A 78 -6.35 17.64 -3.73
CA LEU A 78 -7.72 17.95 -4.11
C LEU A 78 -8.39 16.77 -4.84
N ARG A 79 -7.66 16.10 -5.76
CA ARG A 79 -8.17 14.90 -6.46
C ARG A 79 -8.42 13.72 -5.53
N LEU A 80 -7.66 13.59 -4.44
CA LEU A 80 -7.81 12.50 -3.48
C LEU A 80 -8.93 12.77 -2.47
N THR A 81 -9.07 14.02 -2.02
CA THR A 81 -9.89 14.35 -0.85
C THR A 81 -11.26 14.92 -1.22
N TYR A 82 -11.39 15.63 -2.35
CA TYR A 82 -12.66 16.21 -2.78
C TYR A 82 -13.40 15.25 -3.73
N ARG A 83 -14.03 14.23 -3.14
CA ARG A 83 -14.74 13.17 -3.87
C ARG A 83 -16.12 12.91 -3.28
N PRO A 84 -17.14 12.58 -4.07
CA PRO A 84 -18.47 12.25 -3.55
C PRO A 84 -18.42 11.15 -2.47
N GLU A 85 -17.53 10.16 -2.64
CA GLU A 85 -17.39 9.03 -1.72
C GLU A 85 -16.70 9.39 -0.39
N VAL A 86 -16.02 10.54 -0.33
CA VAL A 86 -15.48 11.10 0.93
C VAL A 86 -16.53 12.02 1.56
N LEU A 87 -17.10 12.92 0.76
CA LEU A 87 -18.05 13.93 1.22
C LEU A 87 -19.37 13.32 1.73
N SER A 88 -19.76 12.14 1.24
CA SER A 88 -20.97 11.43 1.68
C SER A 88 -20.97 11.10 3.17
N PHE A 89 -19.78 10.91 3.76
CA PHE A 89 -19.63 10.50 5.15
C PHE A 89 -19.57 11.67 6.15
N PHE A 90 -19.50 12.93 5.69
CA PHE A 90 -19.49 14.03 6.65
C PHE A 90 -20.89 14.26 7.20
N ALA A 91 -21.02 14.08 8.51
CA ALA A 91 -22.24 14.28 9.27
C ALA A 91 -21.95 14.98 10.60
N SER A 92 -22.85 15.86 11.03
CA SER A 92 -22.79 16.48 12.35
C SER A 92 -22.87 15.41 13.45
N GLY A 93 -22.07 15.58 14.50
CA GLY A 93 -22.00 14.59 15.59
C GLY A 93 -21.11 13.38 15.29
N SER A 94 -20.27 13.46 14.25
CA SER A 94 -19.20 12.47 14.03
C SER A 94 -17.98 12.79 14.89
N TRP A 95 -17.29 11.75 15.34
CA TRP A 95 -15.96 11.82 15.93
C TRP A 95 -14.94 11.68 14.82
N ILE A 96 -13.95 12.57 14.80
CA ILE A 96 -12.94 12.68 13.75
C ILE A 96 -11.55 12.52 14.36
N GLU A 97 -10.70 11.70 13.75
CA GLU A 97 -9.32 11.42 14.21
C GLU A 97 -9.27 11.09 15.72
N GLU A 98 -10.23 10.28 16.19
CA GLU A 98 -10.37 9.98 17.61
C GLU A 98 -9.24 9.05 18.06
N HIS A 99 -8.42 9.55 18.97
CA HIS A 99 -7.41 8.75 19.65
C HIS A 99 -8.02 7.89 20.75
N PHE A 100 -7.62 6.63 20.82
CA PHE A 100 -7.93 5.74 21.94
C PHE A 100 -6.72 4.93 22.38
N GLN A 101 -6.73 4.50 23.64
CA GLN A 101 -5.78 3.54 24.19
C GLN A 101 -6.49 2.70 25.26
N VAL A 102 -6.58 1.39 25.04
CA VAL A 102 -7.34 0.46 25.89
C VAL A 102 -6.57 -0.84 26.09
N PRO A 103 -6.68 -1.51 27.26
CA PRO A 103 -6.09 -2.84 27.46
C PRO A 103 -6.78 -3.85 26.54
N LEU A 104 -6.00 -4.69 25.85
CA LEU A 104 -6.54 -5.78 25.03
C LEU A 104 -7.27 -6.84 25.87
N ASP A 105 -6.93 -6.97 27.15
CA ASP A 105 -7.63 -7.83 28.10
C ASP A 105 -7.82 -7.03 29.40
N PRO A 106 -8.98 -6.37 29.57
CA PRO A 106 -9.28 -5.58 30.76
C PRO A 106 -9.24 -6.37 32.07
N GLY A 107 -9.39 -7.70 32.02
CA GLY A 107 -9.32 -8.58 33.20
C GLY A 107 -7.89 -8.84 33.67
N ASN A 108 -6.88 -8.50 32.88
CA ASN A 108 -5.48 -8.74 33.17
C ASN A 108 -4.72 -7.40 33.34
N PRO A 109 -4.25 -7.06 34.55
CA PRO A 109 -3.54 -5.80 34.82
C PRO A 109 -2.19 -5.69 34.10
N PHE A 110 -1.68 -6.79 33.54
CA PHE A 110 -0.48 -6.84 32.73
C PHE A 110 -0.78 -7.06 31.25
N SER A 111 -2.04 -6.91 30.81
CA SER A 111 -2.44 -7.06 29.42
C SER A 111 -1.75 -6.03 28.52
N PRO A 112 -1.30 -6.38 27.30
CA PRO A 112 -0.86 -5.36 26.35
C PRO A 112 -2.01 -4.40 26.01
N GLU A 113 -1.66 -3.16 25.66
CA GLU A 113 -2.64 -2.12 25.31
C GLU A 113 -2.69 -1.93 23.80
N LEU A 114 -3.89 -1.72 23.27
CA LEU A 114 -4.14 -1.28 21.91
C LEU A 114 -4.36 0.23 21.90
N GLN A 115 -3.62 0.94 21.04
CA GLN A 115 -3.84 2.34 20.73
C GLN A 115 -4.13 2.53 19.24
N GLY A 116 -4.85 3.58 18.90
CA GLY A 116 -5.11 3.92 17.51
C GLY A 116 -5.75 5.30 17.35
N TYR A 117 -5.84 5.71 16.08
CA TYR A 117 -6.61 6.87 15.64
C TYR A 117 -7.69 6.35 14.71
N ILE A 118 -8.94 6.58 15.06
CA ILE A 118 -10.11 6.26 14.22
C ILE A 118 -10.38 7.50 13.37
N ASP A 119 -10.23 7.38 12.05
CA ASP A 119 -10.33 8.53 11.15
C ASP A 119 -11.70 9.22 11.27
N LEU A 120 -12.78 8.43 11.26
CA LEU A 120 -14.13 8.94 11.42
C LEU A 120 -15.08 7.85 11.95
N TRP A 121 -15.93 8.16 12.93
CA TRP A 121 -17.06 7.31 13.29
C TRP A 121 -18.25 8.11 13.85
N ALA A 122 -19.45 7.51 13.81
CA ALA A 122 -20.64 8.04 14.49
C ALA A 122 -21.68 6.94 14.76
N PRO A 123 -22.47 7.03 15.84
CA PRO A 123 -23.68 6.24 16.02
C PRO A 123 -24.68 6.51 14.89
N ASN A 124 -25.28 5.45 14.36
CA ASN A 124 -26.26 5.52 13.29
C ASN A 124 -27.44 4.56 13.58
N GLY A 125 -28.33 4.98 14.48
CA GLY A 125 -29.48 4.18 14.88
C GLY A 125 -29.06 2.91 15.62
N SER A 126 -29.22 1.75 14.97
CA SER A 126 -28.91 0.43 15.54
C SER A 126 -27.50 -0.08 15.23
N GLU A 127 -26.67 0.71 14.54
CA GLU A 127 -25.28 0.39 14.23
C GLU A 127 -24.38 1.61 14.46
N VAL A 128 -23.07 1.38 14.53
CA VAL A 128 -22.06 2.44 14.48
C VAL A 128 -21.44 2.43 13.09
N PHE A 129 -21.37 3.59 12.44
CA PHE A 129 -20.59 3.71 11.21
C PHE A 129 -19.16 4.08 11.56
N LEU A 130 -18.21 3.45 10.87
CA LEU A 130 -16.78 3.62 11.03
C LEU A 130 -16.16 3.78 9.64
N VAL A 131 -15.29 4.76 9.44
CA VAL A 131 -14.55 4.96 8.19
C VAL A 131 -13.06 4.93 8.43
N ASP A 132 -12.34 4.29 7.52
CA ASP A 132 -10.89 4.35 7.40
C ASP A 132 -10.52 4.75 5.96
N TRP A 133 -9.75 5.84 5.84
CA TRP A 133 -9.30 6.38 4.56
C TRP A 133 -7.97 5.73 4.16
N LYS A 134 -7.85 5.34 2.89
CA LYS A 134 -6.61 4.78 2.34
C LYS A 134 -6.15 5.53 1.09
N SER A 135 -4.95 6.10 1.14
CA SER A 135 -4.32 6.79 0.00
C SER A 135 -3.48 5.87 -0.91
N GLY A 136 -3.40 4.58 -0.60
CA GLY A 136 -2.62 3.59 -1.36
C GLY A 136 -3.25 3.21 -2.71
N TYR A 137 -2.45 2.62 -3.60
CA TYR A 137 -2.91 2.13 -4.91
C TYR A 137 -3.52 0.72 -4.85
N LYS A 138 -3.09 -0.10 -3.89
CA LYS A 138 -3.54 -1.49 -3.78
C LYS A 138 -4.80 -1.58 -2.93
N GLU A 139 -5.90 -1.88 -3.60
CA GLU A 139 -7.18 -2.16 -2.98
C GLU A 139 -7.20 -3.52 -2.29
N HIS A 140 -7.99 -3.61 -1.22
CA HIS A 140 -8.22 -4.83 -0.44
C HIS A 140 -9.59 -4.72 0.25
N SER A 141 -10.13 -5.86 0.65
CA SER A 141 -11.35 -5.96 1.45
C SER A 141 -11.10 -5.48 2.88
N PRO A 142 -12.10 -4.92 3.59
CA PRO A 142 -12.02 -4.60 5.01
C PRO A 142 -11.57 -5.77 5.90
N THR A 143 -11.86 -7.00 5.48
CA THR A 143 -11.49 -8.24 6.20
C THR A 143 -10.11 -8.77 5.84
N ASP A 144 -9.44 -8.24 4.81
CA ASP A 144 -8.08 -8.68 4.45
C ASP A 144 -7.04 -8.21 5.48
N LYS A 145 -7.43 -7.28 6.36
CA LYS A 145 -6.61 -6.74 7.45
C LYS A 145 -7.42 -6.64 8.74
N TYR A 146 -6.74 -6.77 9.87
CA TYR A 146 -7.38 -6.70 11.18
C TYR A 146 -7.63 -5.28 11.71
N GLN A 147 -7.15 -4.22 11.04
CA GLN A 147 -7.25 -2.83 11.53
C GLN A 147 -8.70 -2.40 11.81
N LEU A 148 -9.60 -2.56 10.83
CA LEU A 148 -11.01 -2.18 11.00
C LEU A 148 -11.73 -3.06 12.04
N GLY A 149 -11.39 -4.35 12.12
CA GLY A 149 -11.90 -5.26 13.15
C GLY A 149 -11.50 -4.82 14.57
N LEU A 150 -10.27 -4.32 14.75
CA LEU A 150 -9.80 -3.79 16.03
C LEU A 150 -10.47 -2.47 16.42
N TYR A 151 -10.72 -1.58 15.46
CA TYR A 151 -11.48 -0.37 15.71
C TYR A 151 -12.94 -0.68 16.04
N ALA A 152 -13.54 -1.63 15.31
CA ALA A 152 -14.86 -2.15 15.61
C ALA A 152 -14.93 -2.79 17.00
N TRP A 153 -13.90 -3.52 17.43
CA TRP A 153 -13.83 -4.07 18.79
C TRP A 153 -13.87 -2.99 19.88
N LYS A 154 -13.14 -1.88 19.71
CA LYS A 154 -13.20 -0.72 20.63
C LYS A 154 -14.59 -0.09 20.65
N LEU A 155 -15.13 0.23 19.47
CA LEU A 155 -16.43 0.90 19.36
C LEU A 155 -17.60 0.01 19.83
N HIS A 156 -17.51 -1.30 19.61
CA HIS A 156 -18.51 -2.26 20.10
C HIS A 156 -18.53 -2.33 21.62
N GLN A 157 -17.37 -2.30 22.29
CA GLN A 157 -17.33 -2.26 23.76
C GLN A 157 -17.96 -0.99 24.33
N GLU A 158 -17.76 0.16 23.67
CA GLU A 158 -18.31 1.43 24.13
C GLU A 158 -19.81 1.56 23.88
N THR A 159 -20.30 1.05 22.77
CA THR A 159 -21.67 1.30 22.31
C THR A 159 -22.60 0.09 22.45
N GLY A 160 -22.07 -1.12 22.51
CA GLY A 160 -22.82 -2.38 22.46
C GLY A 160 -23.44 -2.69 21.09
N LEU A 161 -23.19 -1.87 20.06
CA LEU A 161 -23.81 -1.98 18.74
C LEU A 161 -22.87 -2.67 17.73
N PRO A 162 -23.42 -3.33 16.68
CA PRO A 162 -22.65 -3.71 15.50
C PRO A 162 -21.97 -2.50 14.86
N VAL A 163 -20.81 -2.73 14.24
CA VAL A 163 -20.02 -1.65 13.62
C VAL A 163 -19.94 -1.89 12.11
N LYS A 164 -20.48 -0.97 11.32
CA LYS A 164 -20.35 -0.98 9.87
C LYS A 164 -19.09 -0.20 9.48
N GLY A 165 -18.04 -0.95 9.15
CA GLY A 165 -16.76 -0.42 8.69
C GLY A 165 -16.79 -0.15 7.19
N HIS A 166 -16.34 1.04 6.81
CA HIS A 166 -16.18 1.54 5.45
C HIS A 166 -14.70 1.78 5.17
N LEU A 167 -14.14 1.05 4.22
CA LEU A 167 -12.77 1.24 3.75
C LEU A 167 -12.79 2.01 2.43
N VAL A 168 -12.31 3.26 2.46
CA VAL A 168 -12.42 4.19 1.33
C VAL A 168 -11.05 4.43 0.71
N PHE A 169 -10.87 3.98 -0.54
CA PHE A 169 -9.62 4.18 -1.28
C PHE A 169 -9.63 5.51 -2.02
N LEU A 170 -8.89 6.50 -1.52
CA LEU A 170 -8.91 7.89 -2.02
C LEU A 170 -8.46 8.02 -3.49
N ARG A 171 -7.62 7.10 -3.98
CA ARG A 171 -7.12 7.13 -5.38
C ARG A 171 -8.16 6.65 -6.38
N SER A 172 -8.84 5.55 -6.10
CA SER A 172 -9.85 4.99 -7.00
C SER A 172 -11.26 5.52 -6.72
N GLY A 173 -11.56 5.85 -5.46
CA GLY A 173 -12.89 6.17 -4.94
C GLY A 173 -13.70 4.94 -4.57
N ASN A 174 -13.11 3.75 -4.69
CA ASN A 174 -13.81 2.53 -4.32
C ASN A 174 -14.02 2.50 -2.81
N VAL A 175 -15.23 2.13 -2.42
CA VAL A 175 -15.64 1.93 -1.03
C VAL A 175 -15.97 0.47 -0.85
N PHE A 176 -15.36 -0.15 0.15
CA PHE A 176 -15.65 -1.52 0.54
C PHE A 176 -16.20 -1.54 1.97
N ASP A 177 -17.29 -2.28 2.16
CA ASP A 177 -18.01 -2.29 3.43
C ASP A 177 -17.94 -3.67 4.09
N HIS A 178 -17.94 -3.67 5.43
CA HIS A 178 -18.12 -4.88 6.21
C HIS A 178 -18.84 -4.58 7.53
N VAL A 179 -19.77 -5.44 7.94
CA VAL A 179 -20.46 -5.33 9.23
C VAL A 179 -19.78 -6.23 10.25
N TYR A 180 -19.11 -5.59 11.21
CA TYR A 180 -18.38 -6.24 12.29
C TYR A 180 -19.31 -6.49 13.49
N THR A 181 -19.32 -7.74 13.94
CA THR A 181 -19.98 -8.19 15.18
C THR A 181 -19.02 -9.11 15.94
N PRO A 182 -19.26 -9.45 17.22
CA PRO A 182 -18.41 -10.39 17.95
C PRO A 182 -18.10 -11.67 17.14
N GLY A 183 -19.13 -12.33 16.63
CA GLY A 183 -18.98 -13.53 15.80
C GLY A 183 -18.58 -13.30 14.34
N ASN A 184 -18.31 -12.06 13.91
CA ASN A 184 -17.89 -11.73 12.55
C ASN A 184 -16.84 -10.61 12.55
N GLY A 185 -15.57 -10.99 12.53
CA GLY A 185 -14.41 -10.11 12.39
C GLY A 185 -13.89 -9.46 13.70
N ILE A 186 -14.75 -9.18 14.69
CA ILE A 186 -14.30 -8.56 15.96
C ILE A 186 -13.44 -9.50 16.78
N GLU A 187 -13.96 -10.68 17.14
CA GLU A 187 -13.24 -11.64 17.99
C GLU A 187 -11.98 -12.16 17.31
N GLU A 188 -12.02 -12.36 15.99
CA GLU A 188 -10.85 -12.79 15.21
C GLU A 188 -9.73 -11.74 15.26
N ALA A 189 -10.04 -10.47 14.97
CA ALA A 189 -9.07 -9.38 15.02
C ALA A 189 -8.49 -9.18 16.43
N HIS A 190 -9.34 -9.28 17.45
CA HIS A 190 -8.96 -9.16 18.85
C HIS A 190 -8.02 -10.30 19.29
N ALA A 191 -8.36 -11.55 18.94
CA ALA A 191 -7.54 -12.72 19.23
C ALA A 191 -6.17 -12.63 18.54
N TRP A 192 -6.14 -12.24 17.26
CA TRP A 192 -4.89 -11.99 16.53
C TRP A 192 -4.02 -10.94 17.22
N ALA A 193 -4.60 -9.82 17.65
CA ALA A 193 -3.85 -8.77 18.33
C ALA A 193 -3.26 -9.23 19.66
N LEU A 194 -4.03 -10.00 20.46
CA LEU A 194 -3.56 -10.59 21.70
C LEU A 194 -2.39 -11.56 21.47
N GLU A 195 -2.51 -12.44 20.47
CA GLU A 195 -1.46 -13.41 20.12
C GLU A 195 -0.17 -12.70 19.70
N VAL A 196 -0.24 -11.76 18.75
CA VAL A 196 0.92 -11.04 18.25
C VAL A 196 1.56 -10.20 19.35
N ALA A 197 0.77 -9.43 20.11
CA ALA A 197 1.28 -8.60 21.20
C ALA A 197 1.93 -9.44 22.31
N GLY A 198 1.29 -10.56 22.70
CA GLY A 198 1.81 -11.51 23.67
C GLY A 198 3.15 -12.10 23.20
N GLY A 199 3.21 -12.60 21.96
CA GLY A 199 4.43 -13.17 21.38
C GLY A 199 5.57 -12.16 21.27
N VAL A 200 5.28 -10.89 20.92
CA VAL A 200 6.30 -9.83 20.91
C VAL A 200 6.83 -9.58 22.33
N ARG A 201 5.95 -9.48 23.33
CA ARG A 201 6.36 -9.25 24.72
C ARG A 201 7.21 -10.39 25.26
N GLU A 202 6.84 -11.64 24.97
CA GLU A 202 7.62 -12.80 25.37
C GLU A 202 9.02 -12.78 24.74
N ARG A 203 9.13 -12.51 23.44
CA ARG A 203 10.42 -12.39 22.75
C ARG A 203 11.26 -11.24 23.31
N LEU A 204 10.65 -10.10 23.59
CA LEU A 204 11.34 -8.96 24.23
C LEU A 204 11.87 -9.32 25.62
N TYR A 205 11.08 -10.06 26.41
CA TYR A 205 11.56 -10.56 27.69
C TYR A 205 12.78 -11.48 27.52
N LYS A 206 12.77 -12.40 26.55
CA LYS A 206 13.92 -13.25 26.23
C LYS A 206 15.15 -12.45 25.80
N VAL A 207 14.97 -11.38 25.01
CA VAL A 207 16.07 -10.44 24.67
C VAL A 207 16.64 -9.78 25.93
N GLN A 208 15.78 -9.32 26.85
CA GLN A 208 16.21 -8.73 28.12
C GLN A 208 16.98 -9.73 29.01
N GLN A 209 16.70 -11.03 28.87
CA GLN A 209 17.45 -12.11 29.54
C GLN A 209 18.75 -12.49 28.79
N GLY A 210 19.17 -11.74 27.78
CA GLY A 210 20.40 -11.97 27.02
C GLY A 210 20.24 -12.90 25.81
N GLY A 211 19.01 -13.22 25.41
CA GLY A 211 18.75 -13.97 24.18
C GLY A 211 19.09 -13.17 22.92
N ASP A 212 19.53 -13.86 21.87
CA ASP A 212 19.88 -13.25 20.58
C ASP A 212 18.65 -12.59 19.91
N PRO A 213 18.66 -11.26 19.68
CA PRO A 213 17.58 -10.58 18.99
C PRO A 213 17.32 -11.09 17.57
N GLN A 214 18.35 -11.55 16.84
CA GLN A 214 18.16 -12.01 15.46
C GLN A 214 17.39 -13.33 15.42
N GLY A 215 17.74 -14.28 16.29
CA GLY A 215 16.97 -15.51 16.47
C GLY A 215 15.56 -15.30 17.02
N LEU A 216 15.37 -14.32 17.91
CA LEU A 216 14.06 -14.04 18.52
C LEU A 216 13.13 -13.22 17.61
N PHE A 217 13.68 -12.35 16.76
CA PHE A 217 12.97 -11.55 15.78
C PHE A 217 13.51 -11.82 14.38
N PRO A 218 13.28 -13.03 13.82
CA PRO A 218 13.84 -13.40 12.54
C PRO A 218 13.24 -12.56 11.41
N ALA A 219 14.04 -12.32 10.37
CA ALA A 219 13.54 -11.78 9.12
C ALA A 219 12.61 -12.82 8.47
N ARG A 220 11.51 -12.35 7.87
CA ARG A 220 10.60 -13.20 7.08
C ARG A 220 10.48 -12.64 5.66
N PRO A 221 11.49 -12.79 4.77
CA PRO A 221 11.43 -12.18 3.45
C PRO A 221 10.19 -12.60 2.66
N GLY A 222 9.56 -11.65 1.97
CA GLY A 222 8.33 -11.85 1.19
C GLY A 222 7.99 -10.62 0.35
N PRO A 223 6.76 -10.51 -0.21
CA PRO A 223 6.37 -9.38 -1.08
C PRO A 223 6.54 -8.00 -0.43
N HIS A 224 6.55 -7.93 0.90
CA HIS A 224 6.77 -6.71 1.66
C HIS A 224 8.22 -6.20 1.63
N CYS A 225 9.18 -7.03 1.20
CA CYS A 225 10.56 -6.59 1.02
C CYS A 225 10.70 -5.48 -0.02
N GLY A 226 9.84 -5.48 -1.06
CA GLY A 226 9.85 -4.45 -2.11
C GLY A 226 9.58 -3.03 -1.62
N TYR A 227 9.09 -2.87 -0.40
CA TYR A 227 8.87 -1.56 0.25
C TYR A 227 9.45 -1.49 1.68
N CYS A 228 10.29 -2.44 2.07
CA CYS A 228 10.89 -2.48 3.40
C CYS A 228 12.14 -1.58 3.46
N GLY A 229 12.16 -0.56 4.32
CA GLY A 229 13.29 0.38 4.43
C GLY A 229 14.62 -0.21 4.91
N TRP A 230 14.68 -1.50 5.24
CA TRP A 230 15.89 -2.22 5.71
C TRP A 230 16.22 -3.47 4.89
N ALA A 231 15.68 -3.60 3.66
CA ALA A 231 15.96 -4.76 2.81
C ALA A 231 17.47 -4.92 2.51
N ASP A 232 18.20 -3.81 2.44
CA ASP A 232 19.66 -3.71 2.24
C ASP A 232 20.50 -4.24 3.42
N HIS A 233 19.93 -4.27 4.62
CA HIS A 233 20.58 -4.75 5.84
C HIS A 233 19.84 -5.93 6.49
N CYS A 234 18.96 -6.60 5.72
CA CYS A 234 18.03 -7.60 6.25
C CYS A 234 18.75 -8.85 6.76
N THR A 235 19.80 -9.28 6.07
CA THR A 235 20.71 -10.36 6.48
C THR A 235 22.13 -9.91 6.12
N GLY A 236 23.05 -9.92 7.08
CA GLY A 236 24.48 -9.69 6.82
C GLY A 236 25.16 -10.87 6.14
N GLU A 237 24.40 -11.68 5.40
CA GLU A 237 24.87 -12.91 4.76
C GLU A 237 25.23 -12.64 3.29
N GLU A 238 26.26 -13.32 2.83
CA GLU A 238 26.68 -13.34 1.43
C GLU A 238 25.51 -13.81 0.55
N ILE A 239 25.27 -13.13 -0.57
CA ILE A 239 24.20 -13.53 -1.51
C ILE A 239 24.58 -14.89 -2.09
N THR A 240 23.96 -15.94 -1.57
CA THR A 240 24.19 -17.30 -2.08
C THR A 240 23.27 -17.52 -3.27
N VAL A 241 23.84 -17.56 -4.47
CA VAL A 241 23.09 -17.92 -5.69
C VAL A 241 23.17 -19.44 -5.84
N PRO A 242 22.07 -20.18 -5.61
CA PRO A 242 22.09 -21.63 -5.81
C PRO A 242 22.28 -21.95 -7.29
N GLY A 243 22.84 -23.13 -7.57
CA GLY A 243 23.03 -23.62 -8.93
C GLY A 243 21.69 -23.95 -9.60
N GLN A 244 21.30 -25.23 -9.58
CA GLN A 244 20.00 -25.66 -10.10
C GLN A 244 19.00 -25.84 -8.95
N VAL A 245 17.90 -25.10 -9.01
CA VAL A 245 16.78 -25.26 -8.06
C VAL A 245 15.99 -26.51 -8.42
N THR A 246 15.97 -27.49 -7.52
CA THR A 246 15.33 -28.79 -7.79
C THR A 246 14.24 -29.15 -6.78
N ALA A 247 14.23 -28.53 -5.60
CA ALA A 247 13.24 -28.78 -4.56
C ALA A 247 12.25 -27.61 -4.38
N PRO A 248 10.98 -27.86 -4.01
CA PRO A 248 10.00 -26.80 -3.76
C PRO A 248 10.41 -25.82 -2.65
N GLU A 249 10.99 -26.31 -1.55
CA GLU A 249 11.48 -25.47 -0.44
C GLU A 249 12.65 -24.58 -0.87
N GLU A 250 13.53 -25.11 -1.70
CA GLU A 250 14.63 -24.38 -2.34
C GLU A 250 14.09 -23.30 -3.28
N ALA A 251 13.06 -23.61 -4.07
CA ALA A 251 12.41 -22.65 -4.96
C ALA A 251 11.72 -21.52 -4.20
N GLU A 252 11.08 -21.81 -3.07
CA GLU A 252 10.49 -20.80 -2.20
C GLU A 252 11.56 -19.90 -1.60
N THR A 253 12.69 -20.47 -1.15
CA THR A 253 13.83 -19.72 -0.64
C THR A 253 14.38 -18.77 -1.70
N VAL A 254 14.62 -19.26 -2.91
CA VAL A 254 15.07 -18.44 -4.05
C VAL A 254 14.06 -17.35 -4.41
N ALA A 255 12.76 -17.64 -4.42
CA ALA A 255 11.73 -16.64 -4.69
C ALA A 255 11.71 -15.53 -3.63
N ARG A 256 11.86 -15.90 -2.35
CA ARG A 256 11.97 -14.95 -1.23
C ARG A 256 13.22 -14.08 -1.33
N ASP A 257 14.35 -14.65 -1.77
CA ASP A 257 15.58 -13.91 -2.00
C ASP A 257 15.50 -12.96 -3.21
N ILE A 258 14.83 -13.36 -4.31
CA ILE A 258 14.58 -12.46 -5.44
C ILE A 258 13.80 -11.23 -4.95
N LEU A 259 12.68 -11.43 -4.23
CA LEU A 259 11.87 -10.32 -3.71
C LEU A 259 12.67 -9.40 -2.77
N ARG A 260 13.59 -9.97 -1.98
CA ARG A 260 14.49 -9.20 -1.10
C ARG A 260 15.49 -8.37 -1.91
N LEU A 261 16.17 -9.01 -2.86
CA LEU A 261 17.22 -8.37 -3.67
C LEU A 261 16.64 -7.30 -4.61
N GLU A 262 15.46 -7.52 -5.18
CA GLU A 262 14.73 -6.50 -5.94
C GLU A 262 14.38 -5.30 -5.07
N GLY A 263 13.85 -5.52 -3.86
CA GLY A 263 13.58 -4.43 -2.91
C GLY A 263 14.83 -3.66 -2.50
N ALA A 264 15.93 -4.37 -2.21
CA ALA A 264 17.22 -3.73 -1.92
C ALA A 264 17.76 -2.95 -3.13
N LEU A 265 17.66 -3.51 -4.33
CA LEU A 265 18.08 -2.87 -5.57
C LEU A 265 17.28 -1.59 -5.84
N ASP A 266 15.97 -1.60 -5.60
CA ASP A 266 15.11 -0.43 -5.80
C ASP A 266 15.47 0.70 -4.83
N ILE A 267 15.74 0.39 -3.55
CA ILE A 267 16.24 1.37 -2.57
C ILE A 267 17.59 1.94 -3.01
N LEU A 268 18.51 1.10 -3.47
CA LEU A 268 19.82 1.55 -3.97
C LEU A 268 19.66 2.46 -5.18
N LYS A 269 18.79 2.11 -6.13
CA LYS A 269 18.48 2.94 -7.31
C LYS A 269 17.86 4.27 -6.92
N GLU A 270 16.93 4.29 -5.98
CA GLU A 270 16.29 5.52 -5.50
C GLU A 270 17.30 6.44 -4.82
N ARG A 271 18.13 5.91 -3.90
CA ARG A 271 19.19 6.67 -3.22
C ARG A 271 20.24 7.21 -4.21
N LEU A 272 20.71 6.37 -5.14
CA LEU A 272 21.66 6.78 -6.18
C LEU A 272 21.05 7.81 -7.12
N ARG A 273 19.78 7.64 -7.50
CA ARG A 273 19.04 8.62 -8.31
C ARG A 273 18.96 9.97 -7.60
N ALA A 274 18.56 9.99 -6.32
CA ALA A 274 18.50 11.22 -5.53
C ALA A 274 19.87 11.91 -5.43
N TYR A 275 20.96 11.13 -5.33
CA TYR A 275 22.31 11.69 -5.41
C TYR A 275 22.59 12.29 -6.79
N VAL A 276 22.31 11.55 -7.88
CA VAL A 276 22.55 12.01 -9.26
C VAL A 276 21.72 13.26 -9.62
N GLU A 277 20.49 13.37 -9.10
CA GLU A 277 19.63 14.55 -9.25
C GLU A 277 20.29 15.81 -8.67
N ASN A 278 21.02 15.68 -7.55
CA ASN A 278 21.62 16.81 -6.84
C ASN A 278 23.10 17.06 -7.21
N ASN A 279 23.82 16.02 -7.66
CA ASN A 279 25.28 16.06 -7.80
C ASN A 279 25.79 15.73 -9.22
N GLY A 280 24.90 15.32 -10.12
CA GLY A 280 25.25 14.91 -11.49
C GLY A 280 25.61 13.41 -11.62
N PRO A 281 25.97 12.97 -12.84
CA PRO A 281 26.23 11.56 -13.16
C PRO A 281 27.33 10.90 -12.31
N VAL A 282 27.18 9.60 -12.06
CA VAL A 282 28.19 8.77 -11.38
C VAL A 282 28.73 7.73 -12.36
N VAL A 283 30.06 7.62 -12.47
CA VAL A 283 30.73 6.61 -13.29
C VAL A 283 31.34 5.54 -12.39
N VAL A 284 31.09 4.27 -12.73
CA VAL A 284 31.67 3.09 -12.09
C VAL A 284 32.25 2.22 -13.20
N ASP A 285 33.58 2.14 -13.26
CA ASP A 285 34.33 1.47 -14.34
C ASP A 285 33.91 1.97 -15.74
N ASP A 286 33.32 1.08 -16.55
CA ASP A 286 32.83 1.35 -17.90
C ASP A 286 31.35 1.74 -17.97
N LYS A 287 30.69 1.95 -16.82
CA LYS A 287 29.26 2.27 -16.71
C LYS A 287 29.01 3.64 -16.11
N GLU A 288 28.00 4.33 -16.62
CA GLU A 288 27.57 5.65 -16.15
C GLU A 288 26.09 5.59 -15.71
N PHE A 289 25.83 6.05 -14.49
CA PHE A 289 24.49 6.28 -13.94
C PHE A 289 24.15 7.77 -14.07
N LYS A 290 23.23 8.10 -14.98
CA LYS A 290 22.77 9.47 -15.22
C LYS A 290 21.26 9.55 -15.43
N LEU A 291 20.69 10.73 -15.20
CA LEU A 291 19.34 11.05 -15.66
C LEU A 291 19.39 11.35 -17.15
N ALA A 292 18.95 10.39 -17.97
CA ALA A 292 18.81 10.57 -19.40
C ALA A 292 17.37 10.92 -19.76
N PRO A 293 17.11 11.93 -20.60
CA PRO A 293 15.76 12.21 -21.07
C PRO A 293 15.27 11.05 -21.95
N SER A 294 14.12 10.46 -21.61
CA SER A 294 13.41 9.56 -22.51
C SER A 294 12.61 10.40 -23.51
N LYS A 295 12.96 10.30 -24.80
CA LYS A 295 12.25 10.98 -25.90
C LYS A 295 11.45 9.95 -26.67
N TYR A 296 10.13 10.15 -26.74
CA TYR A 296 9.24 9.35 -27.58
C TYR A 296 8.22 10.23 -28.26
N TRP A 297 7.78 9.84 -29.46
CA TRP A 297 6.75 10.55 -30.20
C TRP A 297 5.37 10.12 -29.70
N LYS A 298 4.59 11.08 -29.20
CA LYS A 298 3.15 10.88 -28.96
C LYS A 298 2.42 11.10 -30.27
N TRP A 299 1.54 10.17 -30.62
CA TRP A 299 0.71 10.23 -31.83
C TRP A 299 -0.77 10.38 -31.46
N PRO A 300 -1.28 11.61 -31.25
CA PRO A 300 -2.71 11.86 -31.20
C PRO A 300 -3.41 11.34 -32.45
N GLN A 301 -4.69 10.99 -32.34
CA GLN A 301 -5.44 10.34 -33.43
C GLN A 301 -5.41 11.13 -34.75
N GLY A 302 -5.54 12.46 -34.70
CA GLY A 302 -5.45 13.32 -35.89
C GLY A 302 -4.06 13.33 -36.54
N ALA A 303 -2.99 13.33 -35.74
CA ALA A 303 -1.61 13.27 -36.24
C ALA A 303 -1.27 11.89 -36.81
N LEU A 304 -1.77 10.81 -36.19
CA LEU A 304 -1.62 9.45 -36.70
C LEU A 304 -2.34 9.27 -38.04
N ALA A 305 -3.54 9.85 -38.20
CA ALA A 305 -4.26 9.83 -39.47
C ALA A 305 -3.49 10.56 -40.59
N GLN A 306 -2.87 11.71 -40.27
CA GLN A 306 -1.99 12.42 -41.22
C GLN A 306 -0.75 11.60 -41.56
N ALA A 307 -0.16 10.89 -40.59
CA ALA A 307 0.98 10.01 -40.83
C ALA A 307 0.61 8.85 -41.77
N VAL A 308 -0.56 8.22 -41.58
CA VAL A 308 -1.08 7.18 -42.48
C VAL A 308 -1.27 7.72 -43.90
N ALA A 309 -1.94 8.87 -44.04
CA ALA A 309 -2.13 9.49 -45.35
C ALA A 309 -0.79 9.84 -46.04
N ARG A 310 0.22 10.22 -45.25
CA ARG A 310 1.56 10.49 -45.76
C ARG A 310 2.28 9.21 -46.20
N MET A 311 2.17 8.11 -45.44
CA MET A 311 2.71 6.80 -45.82
C MET A 311 2.15 6.36 -47.17
N GLU A 312 0.82 6.47 -47.36
CA GLU A 312 0.16 6.12 -48.61
C GLU A 312 0.65 6.96 -49.80
N GLN A 313 0.84 8.27 -49.62
CA GLN A 313 1.42 9.16 -50.64
C GLN A 313 2.86 8.78 -51.01
N GLU A 314 3.63 8.27 -50.04
CA GLU A 314 5.00 7.81 -50.23
C GLU A 314 5.09 6.36 -50.72
N GLY A 315 3.95 5.71 -50.98
CA GLY A 315 3.89 4.32 -51.45
C GLY A 315 4.20 3.28 -50.37
N ILE A 316 4.16 3.67 -49.09
CA ILE A 316 4.36 2.79 -47.93
C ILE A 316 3.00 2.27 -47.48
N ASP A 317 2.79 0.96 -47.49
CA ASP A 317 1.59 0.34 -46.94
C ASP A 317 1.57 0.48 -45.39
N PRO A 318 0.62 1.24 -44.81
CA PRO A 318 0.55 1.45 -43.37
C PRO A 318 0.42 0.15 -42.56
N LEU A 319 -0.14 -0.92 -43.15
CA LEU A 319 -0.33 -2.21 -42.48
C LEU A 319 0.99 -2.97 -42.26
N THR A 320 2.07 -2.55 -42.92
CA THR A 320 3.42 -3.10 -42.69
C THR A 320 4.13 -2.46 -41.49
N VAL A 321 3.66 -1.32 -41.03
CA VAL A 321 4.27 -0.53 -39.95
C VAL A 321 3.40 -0.50 -38.71
N LEU A 322 2.09 -0.37 -38.90
CA LEU A 322 1.11 -0.29 -37.82
C LEU A 322 0.58 -1.68 -37.49
N SER A 323 0.44 -1.96 -36.19
CA SER A 323 -0.11 -3.22 -35.70
C SER A 323 -1.32 -2.99 -34.80
N LEU A 324 -2.25 -3.94 -34.84
CA LEU A 324 -3.35 -4.03 -33.88
C LEU A 324 -2.79 -4.54 -32.54
N THR A 325 -2.68 -3.64 -31.57
CA THR A 325 -2.21 -3.98 -30.22
C THR A 325 -3.31 -4.63 -29.38
N SER A 326 -2.94 -5.31 -28.29
CA SER A 326 -3.90 -5.86 -27.31
C SER A 326 -4.86 -4.80 -26.75
N THR A 327 -4.37 -3.58 -26.53
CA THR A 327 -5.21 -2.43 -26.13
C THR A 327 -6.18 -2.00 -27.23
N GLY A 328 -5.75 -2.06 -28.50
CA GLY A 328 -6.62 -1.80 -29.66
C GLY A 328 -7.77 -2.81 -29.76
N LEU A 329 -7.47 -4.10 -29.62
CA LEU A 329 -8.46 -5.18 -29.64
C LEU A 329 -9.53 -5.01 -28.55
N LYS A 330 -9.11 -4.61 -27.33
CA LYS A 330 -10.04 -4.30 -26.23
C LYS A 330 -11.01 -3.17 -26.59
N LYS A 331 -10.53 -2.10 -27.24
CA LYS A 331 -11.39 -0.98 -27.67
C LYS A 331 -12.39 -1.39 -28.75
N LEU A 332 -11.96 -2.28 -29.65
CA LEU A 332 -12.81 -2.87 -30.70
C LEU A 332 -13.81 -3.90 -30.15
N ARG A 333 -13.63 -4.35 -28.91
CA ARG A 333 -14.40 -5.45 -28.27
C ARG A 333 -14.34 -6.75 -29.08
N TRP A 334 -13.21 -7.03 -29.70
CA TRP A 334 -12.98 -8.28 -30.41
C TRP A 334 -12.41 -9.31 -29.44
N ASP A 335 -13.05 -10.47 -29.36
CA ASP A 335 -12.58 -11.63 -28.60
C ASP A 335 -11.68 -12.53 -29.46
N GLU A 336 -11.15 -13.59 -28.86
CA GLU A 336 -10.24 -14.52 -29.53
C GLU A 336 -10.89 -15.23 -30.73
N GLU A 337 -12.18 -15.57 -30.60
CA GLU A 337 -12.95 -16.19 -31.68
C GLU A 337 -13.01 -15.24 -32.89
N LYS A 338 -13.36 -13.97 -32.64
CA LYS A 338 -13.40 -12.97 -33.70
C LYS A 338 -12.06 -12.71 -34.35
N CYS A 339 -10.97 -12.73 -33.58
CA CYS A 339 -9.62 -12.57 -34.12
C CYS A 339 -9.24 -13.73 -35.03
N ARG A 340 -9.59 -14.97 -34.66
CA ARG A 340 -9.31 -16.16 -35.48
C ARG A 340 -10.10 -16.18 -36.78
N GLU A 341 -11.37 -15.76 -36.78
CA GLU A 341 -12.17 -15.61 -38.01
C GLU A 341 -11.52 -14.68 -39.03
N LEU A 342 -10.83 -13.63 -38.55
CA LEU A 342 -10.12 -12.66 -39.38
C LEU A 342 -8.72 -13.15 -39.81
N GLY A 343 -8.37 -14.40 -39.52
CA GLY A 343 -7.11 -15.01 -39.91
C GLY A 343 -5.93 -14.75 -38.97
N ALA A 344 -6.16 -14.18 -37.78
CA ALA A 344 -5.09 -14.01 -36.79
C ALA A 344 -4.72 -15.33 -36.12
N THR A 345 -3.43 -15.52 -35.85
CA THR A 345 -2.91 -16.69 -35.12
C THR A 345 -2.46 -16.29 -33.72
N LEU A 346 -2.75 -17.15 -32.74
CA LEU A 346 -2.33 -16.93 -31.36
C LEU A 346 -0.90 -17.44 -31.20
N ALA A 347 0.03 -16.55 -30.84
CA ALA A 347 1.38 -16.91 -30.47
C ALA A 347 1.51 -16.86 -28.94
N GLU A 348 1.82 -17.99 -28.32
CA GLU A 348 2.04 -18.07 -26.88
C GLU A 348 3.53 -17.96 -26.57
N THR A 349 3.89 -17.05 -25.66
CA THR A 349 5.24 -16.97 -25.10
C THR A 349 5.13 -17.13 -23.59
N LEU A 350 5.90 -18.06 -23.04
CA LEU A 350 6.03 -18.21 -21.59
C LEU A 350 7.05 -17.19 -21.10
N GLN A 351 6.58 -16.22 -20.32
CA GLN A 351 7.45 -15.28 -19.62
C GLN A 351 7.50 -15.66 -18.15
N PHE A 352 8.72 -15.81 -17.62
CA PHE A 352 8.92 -15.87 -16.18
C PHE A 352 8.67 -14.48 -15.60
N LYS A 353 7.65 -14.39 -14.76
CA LYS A 353 7.27 -13.17 -14.05
C LYS A 353 6.65 -13.58 -12.73
N TYR A 354 6.96 -12.86 -11.66
CA TYR A 354 6.15 -12.96 -10.45
C TYR A 354 4.86 -12.16 -10.70
N VAL A 355 3.72 -12.75 -10.34
CA VAL A 355 2.42 -12.11 -10.39
C VAL A 355 1.71 -12.39 -9.08
N SER A 356 0.76 -11.54 -8.69
CA SER A 356 -0.10 -11.83 -7.55
C SER A 356 -0.75 -13.20 -7.72
N ALA A 357 -0.60 -14.08 -6.74
CA ALA A 357 -1.35 -15.34 -6.72
C ALA A 357 -2.85 -15.00 -6.74
N LYS A 358 -3.63 -15.71 -7.58
CA LYS A 358 -5.09 -15.63 -7.48
C LYS A 358 -5.48 -16.17 -6.11
N GLY A 359 -6.23 -15.38 -5.34
CA GLY A 359 -6.66 -15.74 -3.98
C GLY A 359 -7.24 -17.15 -3.96
N ARG A 360 -6.82 -17.94 -2.97
CA ARG A 360 -7.51 -19.16 -2.58
C ARG A 360 -8.57 -18.83 -1.55
#